data_AF-A0A9W6VA85-F1
#
_entry.id   AF-A0A9W6VA85-F1
#
_cell.length_a   1.000
_cell.length_b   1.000
_cell.length_c   1.000
_cell.angle_alpha   90.00
_cell.angle_beta   90.00
_cell.angle_gamma   90.00
#
_symmetry.space_group_name_H-M   'P 1'
#
loop_
_entity.id
_entity.type
_entity.pdbx_description
1 polymer ?
#
loop_
_entity_poly.entity_id
_entity_poly.type
_entity_poly.pdbx_seq_one_letter_code
_entity_poly.pdbx_strand_id
1 'polypeptide(L)'
;MASNGYQADTGRLTAGANSYTQEGSALSQAAGKLTPTVGASGVGKGFSDVAGKYADAFGKFKDGLARYGTLVTQFGGSLNAAAGRYSSAEESQRRSIPGQE
;
A
#
# COMPACT_ATOMS: atom_id res chain seq x y z
N MET A 1 24.66 -23.44 -21.25
CA MET A 1 23.18 -23.46 -21.35
C MET A 1 22.67 -22.17 -20.74
N ALA A 2 21.98 -21.34 -21.53
CA ALA A 2 21.59 -20.00 -21.14
C ALA A 2 20.45 -20.02 -20.10
N SER A 3 20.67 -19.36 -18.97
CA SER A 3 19.63 -19.06 -17.98
C SER A 3 18.71 -18.00 -18.59
N ASN A 4 17.67 -18.46 -19.30
CA ASN A 4 16.66 -17.61 -19.95
C ASN A 4 15.35 -17.51 -19.14
N GLY A 5 15.37 -17.89 -17.86
CA GLY A 5 14.29 -17.57 -16.92
C GLY A 5 14.50 -16.14 -16.43
N TYR A 6 13.44 -15.33 -16.44
CA TYR A 6 13.49 -14.00 -15.84
C TYR A 6 14.02 -14.15 -14.40
N GLN A 7 15.22 -13.61 -14.10
CA GLN A 7 15.85 -13.64 -12.77
C GLN A 7 15.07 -12.86 -11.68
N ALA A 8 13.76 -12.74 -11.83
CA ALA A 8 12.87 -12.15 -10.85
C ALA A 8 12.70 -13.14 -9.70
N ASP A 9 13.26 -12.81 -8.54
CA ASP A 9 12.99 -13.52 -7.29
C ASP A 9 11.54 -13.25 -6.88
N THR A 10 10.64 -14.12 -7.32
CA THR A 10 9.20 -14.06 -7.04
C THR A 10 8.91 -14.10 -5.54
N GLY A 11 9.76 -14.76 -4.76
CA GLY A 11 9.71 -14.77 -3.30
C GLY A 11 9.94 -13.38 -2.71
N ARG A 12 10.97 -12.67 -3.18
CA ARG A 12 11.24 -11.28 -2.77
C ARG A 12 10.15 -10.30 -3.22
N LEU A 13 9.61 -10.47 -4.43
CA LEU A 13 8.49 -9.65 -4.91
C LEU A 13 7.24 -9.85 -4.05
N THR A 14 6.94 -11.10 -3.68
CA THR A 14 5.80 -11.45 -2.81
C THR A 14 6.00 -10.92 -1.39
N ALA A 15 7.21 -11.03 -0.84
CA ALA A 15 7.55 -10.48 0.47
C ALA A 15 7.37 -8.95 0.49
N GLY A 16 7.89 -8.24 -0.53
CA GLY A 16 7.69 -6.80 -0.67
C GLY A 16 6.21 -6.44 -0.83
N ALA A 17 5.46 -7.18 -1.65
CA ALA A 17 4.02 -6.99 -1.81
C ALA A 17 3.25 -7.05 -0.48
N ASN A 18 3.59 -8.01 0.36
CA ASN A 18 2.99 -8.18 1.68
C ASN A 18 3.35 -7.03 2.61
N SER A 19 4.61 -6.59 2.63
CA SER A 19 5.04 -5.44 3.42
C SER A 19 4.28 -4.17 3.03
N TYR A 20 4.19 -3.85 1.74
CA TYR A 20 3.43 -2.70 1.27
C TYR A 20 1.94 -2.82 1.60
N THR A 21 1.34 -4.00 1.46
CA THR A 21 -0.07 -4.20 1.82
C THR A 21 -0.33 -3.94 3.32
N GLN A 22 0.58 -4.40 4.19
CA GLN A 22 0.49 -4.18 5.64
C GLN A 22 0.68 -2.69 6.00
N GLU A 23 1.69 -2.04 5.45
CA GLU A 23 1.94 -0.61 5.68
C GLU A 23 0.77 0.26 5.20
N GLY A 24 0.23 -0.01 4.00
CA GLY A 24 -0.93 0.71 3.46
C GLY A 24 -2.18 0.56 4.32
N SER A 25 -2.39 -0.63 4.89
CA SER A 25 -3.46 -0.89 5.85
C SER A 25 -3.25 -0.12 7.16
N ALA A 26 -2.03 -0.11 7.69
CA ALA A 26 -1.68 0.61 8.91
C ALA A 26 -1.88 2.13 8.74
N LEU A 27 -1.49 2.69 7.59
CA LEU A 27 -1.69 4.10 7.25
C LEU A 27 -3.18 4.46 7.17
N SER A 28 -3.98 3.59 6.55
CA SER A 28 -5.44 3.77 6.45
C SER A 28 -6.11 3.73 7.83
N GLN A 29 -5.68 2.81 8.70
CA GLN A 29 -6.16 2.74 10.09
C GLN A 29 -5.74 3.97 10.90
N ALA A 30 -4.50 4.44 10.74
CA ALA A 30 -4.01 5.64 11.39
C ALA A 30 -4.82 6.88 10.95
N ALA A 31 -5.13 6.99 9.65
CA ALA A 31 -6.01 8.04 9.14
C ALA A 31 -7.40 8.00 9.78
N GLY A 32 -7.97 6.80 9.97
CA GLY A 32 -9.25 6.61 10.66
C GLY A 32 -9.28 7.16 12.09
N LYS A 33 -8.14 7.10 12.80
CA LYS A 33 -8.00 7.56 14.18
C LYS A 33 -7.78 9.07 14.32
N LEU A 34 -7.45 9.77 13.24
CA LEU A 34 -7.30 11.21 13.25
C LEU A 34 -8.70 11.85 13.31
N THR A 35 -9.06 12.36 14.48
CA THR A 35 -10.28 13.11 14.72
C THR A 35 -9.94 14.39 15.47
N PRO A 36 -10.12 15.58 14.85
CA PRO A 36 -9.83 16.84 15.54
C PRO A 36 -10.90 17.12 16.62
N THR A 37 -10.46 17.29 17.87
CA THR A 37 -11.33 17.60 19.03
C THR A 37 -11.28 19.07 19.45
N VAL A 38 -10.52 19.91 18.74
CA VAL A 38 -10.21 21.30 19.11
C VAL A 38 -11.43 22.23 19.20
N GLY A 39 -12.56 21.88 18.59
CA GLY A 39 -13.81 22.66 18.66
C GLY A 39 -14.76 22.26 19.80
N ALA A 40 -14.48 21.17 20.52
CA ALA A 40 -15.42 20.60 21.49
C ALA A 40 -15.41 21.31 22.87
N SER A 41 -14.35 22.08 23.18
CA SER A 41 -14.16 22.73 24.49
C SER A 41 -14.58 24.20 24.49
N GLY A 42 -14.76 24.78 25.68
CA GLY A 42 -15.08 26.20 25.85
C GLY A 42 -14.05 27.15 25.21
N VAL A 43 -12.77 26.77 25.21
CA VAL A 43 -11.71 27.50 24.50
C VAL A 43 -11.87 27.38 22.98
N GLY A 44 -12.22 26.19 22.48
CA GLY A 44 -12.51 25.98 21.06
C GLY A 44 -13.66 26.83 20.53
N LYS A 45 -14.69 27.07 21.36
CA LYS A 45 -15.82 27.96 21.02
C LYS A 45 -15.41 29.44 20.99
N GLY A 46 -14.50 29.86 21.88
CA GLY A 46 -13.96 31.23 21.90
C GLY A 46 -13.00 31.54 20.76
N PHE A 47 -12.36 30.52 20.18
CA PHE A 47 -11.43 30.62 19.06
C PHE A 47 -11.94 29.84 17.83
N SER A 48 -13.23 29.94 17.53
CA SER A 48 -13.90 29.13 16.49
C SER A 48 -13.23 29.19 15.12
N ASP A 49 -12.75 30.36 14.69
CA ASP A 49 -12.05 30.53 13.41
C ASP A 49 -10.72 29.77 13.36
N VAL A 50 -9.97 29.76 14.47
CA VAL A 50 -8.70 29.03 14.57
C VAL A 50 -8.95 27.54 14.69
N ALA A 51 -9.96 27.14 15.48
CA ALA A 51 -10.40 25.76 15.60
C ALA A 51 -10.88 25.19 14.25
N GLY A 52 -11.59 25.99 13.45
CA GLY A 52 -12.02 25.64 12.09
C GLY A 52 -10.85 25.39 11.15
N LYS A 53 -9.89 26.33 11.07
CA LYS A 53 -8.67 26.15 10.25
C LYS A 53 -7.85 24.93 10.66
N TYR A 54 -7.78 24.64 11.96
CA TYR A 54 -7.09 23.47 12.48
C TYR A 54 -7.83 22.17 12.11
N ALA A 55 -9.16 22.14 12.25
CA ALA A 55 -9.98 21.02 11.84
C ALA A 55 -9.84 20.74 10.33
N ASP A 56 -9.82 21.77 9.50
CA ASP A 56 -9.60 21.66 8.05
C ASP A 56 -8.21 21.11 7.72
N ALA A 57 -7.17 21.58 8.41
CA ALA A 57 -5.81 21.06 8.24
C ALA A 57 -5.72 19.57 8.61
N PHE A 58 -6.34 19.17 9.72
CA PHE A 58 -6.42 17.77 10.14
C PHE A 58 -7.23 16.92 9.18
N GLY A 59 -8.33 17.45 8.63
CA GLY A 59 -9.11 16.80 7.58
C GLY A 59 -8.27 16.52 6.33
N LYS A 60 -7.58 17.54 5.81
CA LYS A 60 -6.67 17.39 4.66
C LYS A 60 -5.56 16.39 4.92
N PHE A 61 -4.97 16.42 6.11
CA PHE A 61 -3.92 15.48 6.49
C PHE A 61 -4.44 14.04 6.56
N LYS A 62 -5.62 13.84 7.17
CA LYS A 62 -6.32 12.54 7.22
C LYS A 62 -6.60 12.00 5.82
N ASP A 63 -7.15 12.83 4.93
CA ASP A 63 -7.45 12.44 3.56
C ASP A 63 -6.19 12.08 2.78
N GLY A 64 -5.11 12.85 2.96
CA GLY A 64 -3.80 12.55 2.38
C GLY A 64 -3.25 11.22 2.84
N LEU A 65 -3.32 10.94 4.15
CA LEU A 65 -2.84 9.69 4.74
C LEU A 65 -3.65 8.47 4.25
N ALA A 66 -4.98 8.61 4.14
CA ALA A 66 -5.85 7.56 3.61
C ALA A 66 -5.56 7.26 2.13
N ARG A 67 -5.36 8.30 1.31
CA ARG A 67 -4.97 8.16 -0.10
C ARG A 67 -3.61 7.47 -0.25
N TYR A 68 -2.63 7.89 0.55
CA TYR A 68 -1.31 7.28 0.54
C TYR A 68 -1.38 5.79 0.94
N GLY A 69 -2.12 5.46 2.00
CA GLY A 69 -2.35 4.07 2.39
C GLY A 69 -2.96 3.22 1.27
N THR A 70 -3.95 3.77 0.55
CA THR A 70 -4.56 3.12 -0.62
C THR A 70 -3.56 2.86 -1.75
N LEU A 71 -2.75 3.87 -2.10
CA LEU A 71 -1.75 3.75 -3.17
C LEU A 71 -0.68 2.71 -2.82
N VAL A 72 -0.24 2.69 -1.57
CA VAL A 72 0.73 1.73 -1.06
C VAL A 72 0.18 0.29 -1.14
N THR A 73 -1.08 0.08 -0.76
CA THR A 73 -1.75 -1.23 -0.92
C THR A 73 -1.87 -1.64 -2.39
N GLN A 74 -2.24 -0.73 -3.28
CA GLN A 74 -2.31 -1.00 -4.73
C GLN A 74 -0.94 -1.39 -5.32
N PHE A 75 0.12 -0.72 -4.88
CA PHE A 75 1.48 -1.06 -5.27
C PHE A 75 1.86 -2.47 -4.82
N GLY A 76 1.54 -2.83 -3.57
CA GLY A 76 1.70 -4.20 -3.08
C GLY A 76 0.96 -5.22 -3.94
N GLY A 77 -0.30 -4.96 -4.30
CA GLY A 77 -1.06 -5.81 -5.22
C GLY A 77 -0.40 -5.96 -6.60
N SER A 78 0.18 -4.88 -7.13
CA SER A 78 0.89 -4.90 -8.42
C SER A 78 2.16 -5.74 -8.38
N LEU A 79 2.92 -5.67 -7.28
CA LEU A 79 4.09 -6.53 -7.07
C LEU A 79 3.71 -8.02 -6.99
N ASN A 80 2.60 -8.32 -6.32
CA ASN A 80 2.10 -9.69 -6.20
C ASN A 80 1.64 -10.24 -7.57
N ALA A 81 0.94 -9.41 -8.35
CA ALA A 81 0.54 -9.75 -9.71
C ALA A 81 1.76 -9.98 -10.62
N ALA A 82 2.81 -9.18 -10.48
CA ALA A 82 4.07 -9.38 -11.20
C ALA A 82 4.75 -10.70 -10.80
N ALA A 83 4.83 -11.00 -9.50
CA ALA A 83 5.38 -12.27 -9.00
C ALA A 83 4.64 -13.49 -9.58
N GLY A 84 3.29 -13.44 -9.60
CA GLY A 84 2.47 -14.49 -10.21
C GLY A 84 2.74 -14.68 -11.70
N ARG A 85 2.84 -13.59 -12.47
CA ARG A 85 3.17 -13.65 -13.90
C ARG A 85 4.53 -14.28 -14.16
N TYR A 86 5.56 -13.91 -13.38
CA TYR A 86 6.88 -14.50 -13.50
C TYR A 86 6.86 -16.00 -13.19
N SER A 87 6.21 -16.40 -12.10
CA SER A 87 6.09 -17.82 -11.73
C SER A 87 5.39 -18.65 -12.82
N SER A 88 4.27 -18.16 -13.36
CA SER A 88 3.55 -18.85 -14.44
C SER A 88 4.34 -18.92 -15.75
N ALA A 89 5.11 -17.87 -16.07
CA ALA A 89 5.97 -17.84 -17.26
C ALA A 89 7.11 -18.85 -17.14
N GLU A 90 7.75 -18.96 -15.97
CA GLU A 90 8.80 -19.95 -15.72
C GLU A 90 8.26 -21.38 -15.77
N GLU A 91 7.06 -21.64 -15.22
CA GLU A 91 6.43 -22.96 -15.28
C GLU A 91 6.08 -23.35 -16.72
N SER A 92 5.55 -22.40 -17.50
CA SER A 92 5.25 -22.61 -18.92
C SER A 92 6.52 -22.90 -19.73
N GLN A 93 7.60 -22.16 -19.47
CA GLN A 93 8.91 -22.42 -20.08
C GLN A 93 9.41 -23.81 -19.73
N ARG A 94 9.37 -24.23 -18.45
CA ARG A 94 9.81 -25.57 -18.04
C ARG A 94 9.04 -26.69 -18.75
N ARG A 95 7.71 -26.56 -18.88
CA ARG A 95 6.87 -27.55 -19.60
C ARG A 95 7.13 -27.59 -21.10
N SER A 96 7.62 -26.50 -21.68
CA SER A 96 7.91 -26.40 -23.12
C SER A 96 9.27 -26.97 -23.55
N ILE A 97 10.12 -27.39 -22.60
CA ILE A 97 11.42 -28.02 -22.90
C ILE A 97 11.18 -29.51 -23.21
N PRO A 98 11.41 -29.98 -24.44
CA PRO A 98 11.24 -31.39 -24.78
C PRO A 98 12.32 -32.25 -24.12
N GLY A 99 11.95 -33.37 -23.49
CA GLY A 99 12.89 -34.42 -23.06
C GLY A 99 13.26 -34.48 -21.56
N GLN A 100 12.39 -34.06 -20.65
CA GLN A 100 12.50 -34.43 -19.23
C GLN A 100 11.35 -35.36 -18.81
N GLU A 101 11.48 -36.63 -19.19
CA GLU A 101 10.97 -37.77 -18.40
C GLU A 101 12.16 -38.52 -17.81
#